data_AF-A0AAW5ZFW7-F1
#
_entry.id   AF-A0AAW5ZFW7-F1
#
_cell.length_a   1.000
_cell.length_b   1.000
_cell.length_c   1.000
_cell.angle_alpha   90.00
_cell.angle_beta   90.00
_cell.angle_gamma   90.00
#
_symmetry.space_group_name_H-M   'P 1'
#
loop_
_entity.id
_entity.type
_entity.pdbx_description
1 polymer ?
#
loop_
_entity_poly.entity_id
_entity_poly.type
_entity_poly.pdbx_seq_one_letter_code
_entity_poly.pdbx_strand_id
1 'polypeptide(L)' 'QKQAMWNGLRRLLLLNIPSPIKYLHEKLPNKAKLGLYFNPYGKVLELIDDCISCGVDQLIDANGGPVWTEEGFAALHEKV' A
#
# COMPACT_ATOMS: atom_id res chain seq x y z
N GLN A 1 7.33 15.72 -12.48
CA GLN A 1 8.24 15.51 -11.32
C GLN A 1 7.50 15.05 -10.06
N LYS A 2 6.45 15.72 -9.57
CA LYS A 2 5.74 15.32 -8.32
C LYS A 2 5.25 13.86 -8.27
N GLN A 3 4.65 13.35 -9.34
CA GLN A 3 4.19 11.94 -9.41
C GLN A 3 5.34 10.92 -9.30
N ALA A 4 6.50 11.19 -9.90
CA ALA A 4 7.64 10.29 -9.82
C ALA A 4 8.18 10.19 -8.38
N MET A 5 8.14 11.30 -7.65
CA MET A 5 8.58 11.38 -6.26
C MET A 5 7.58 10.70 -5.32
N TRP A 6 6.29 10.85 -5.59
CA TRP A 6 5.23 10.13 -4.91
C TRP A 6 5.38 8.61 -5.06
N ASN A 7 5.53 8.14 -6.29
CA ASN A 7 5.74 6.70 -6.57
C ASN A 7 7.03 6.18 -5.92
N GLY A 8 8.09 6.99 -5.88
CA GLY A 8 9.35 6.67 -5.20
C GLY A 8 9.16 6.49 -3.69
N LEU A 9 8.47 7.43 -3.03
CA LEU A 9 8.16 7.35 -1.61
C LEU A 9 7.28 6.14 -1.27
N ARG A 10 6.20 5.92 -2.05
CA ARG A 10 5.34 4.74 -1.90
C ARG A 10 6.14 3.45 -1.99
N ARG A 11 7.02 3.36 -2.99
CA ARG A 11 7.88 2.18 -3.18
C ARG A 11 8.84 2.00 -2.01
N LEU A 12 9.42 3.09 -1.51
CA LEU A 12 10.35 3.06 -0.37
C LEU A 12 9.65 2.55 0.90
N LEU A 13 8.44 3.04 1.20
CA LEU A 13 7.64 2.55 2.34
C LEU A 13 7.32 1.06 2.20
N LEU A 14 6.84 0.64 1.03
CA LEU A 14 6.52 -0.77 0.76
C LEU A 14 7.72 -1.72 0.85
N LEU A 15 8.94 -1.22 0.66
CA LEU A 15 10.18 -2.01 0.82
C LEU A 15 10.62 -2.11 2.29
N ASN A 16 10.25 -1.14 3.13
CA ASN A 16 10.67 -1.07 4.54
C ASN A 16 9.63 -1.67 5.51
N ILE A 17 8.49 -2.15 5.01
CA ILE A 17 7.41 -2.74 5.81
C ILE A 17 7.27 -4.22 5.42
N PRO A 18 7.07 -5.15 6.38
CA PRO A 18 6.81 -6.54 6.05
C PRO A 18 5.62 -6.65 5.10
N SER A 19 5.76 -7.44 4.03
CA SER A 19 4.80 -7.46 2.92
C SER A 19 3.34 -7.57 3.41
N PRO A 20 2.53 -6.51 3.24
CA PRO A 20 1.14 -6.51 3.66
C PRO A 20 0.31 -7.52 2.86
N ILE A 21 0.76 -7.90 1.65
CA ILE A 21 0.14 -8.95 0.82
C ILE A 21 0.13 -10.29 1.56
N LYS A 22 1.25 -10.68 2.19
CA LYS A 22 1.33 -11.94 2.92
C LYS A 22 0.40 -11.94 4.13
N TYR A 23 0.38 -10.82 4.86
CA TYR A 23 -0.52 -10.63 6.00
C TYR A 23 -1.99 -10.66 5.57
N LEU A 24 -2.37 -9.95 4.51
CA LEU A 24 -3.72 -9.99 3.92
C LEU A 24 -4.05 -11.39 3.41
N HIS A 25 -3.14 -12.10 2.74
CA HIS A 25 -3.39 -13.47 2.31
C HIS A 25 -3.66 -14.42 3.47
N GLU A 26 -2.97 -14.27 4.60
CA GLU A 26 -3.19 -15.09 5.80
C GLU A 26 -4.45 -14.68 6.57
N LYS A 27 -4.76 -13.39 6.64
CA LYS A 27 -5.86 -12.84 7.46
C LYS A 27 -7.18 -12.62 6.72
N LEU A 28 -7.20 -12.65 5.39
CA LEU A 28 -8.40 -12.40 4.61
C LEU A 28 -9.36 -13.60 4.72
N PRO A 29 -10.63 -13.39 5.12
CA PRO A 29 -11.61 -14.48 5.26
C PRO A 29 -11.84 -15.22 3.94
N ASN A 30 -12.02 -16.54 3.99
CA ASN A 30 -12.27 -17.37 2.79
C ASN A 30 -13.49 -16.90 1.98
N LYS A 31 -14.52 -16.34 2.65
CA LYS A 31 -15.69 -15.75 1.99
C LYS A 31 -15.33 -14.53 1.12
N ALA A 32 -14.41 -13.69 1.59
CA ALA A 32 -13.92 -12.55 0.81
C ALA A 32 -13.01 -13.02 -0.34
N LYS A 33 -12.13 -14.01 -0.11
CA LYS A 33 -11.33 -14.64 -1.18
C LYS A 33 -12.18 -15.22 -2.31
N LEU A 34 -13.27 -15.92 -1.97
CA LEU A 34 -14.22 -16.48 -2.93
C LEU A 34 -14.98 -15.39 -3.68
N GLY A 35 -15.42 -14.33 -3.01
CA GLY A 35 -16.07 -13.18 -3.65
C GLY A 35 -15.13 -12.46 -4.62
N LEU A 36 -13.85 -12.35 -4.28
CA LEU A 36 -12.82 -11.76 -5.12
C LEU A 36 -12.45 -12.63 -6.33
N TYR A 37 -12.70 -13.94 -6.28
CA TYR A 37 -12.44 -14.85 -7.42
C TYR A 37 -13.31 -14.53 -8.64
N PHE A 38 -14.50 -13.93 -8.43
CA PHE A 38 -15.43 -13.52 -9.48
C PHE A 38 -15.29 -12.03 -9.87
N ASN A 39 -14.17 -11.41 -9.52
CA ASN A 39 -13.93 -9.99 -9.76
C ASN A 39 -13.72 -9.68 -11.27
N PRO A 40 -14.41 -8.67 -11.84
CA PRO A 40 -14.16 -8.20 -13.21
C PRO A 40 -12.75 -7.61 -13.46
N TYR A 41 -12.01 -7.23 -12.41
CA TYR A 41 -10.71 -6.55 -12.50
C TYR A 41 -9.48 -7.47 -12.62
N GLY A 42 -9.65 -8.80 -12.77
CA GLY A 42 -8.54 -9.74 -13.00
C GLY A 42 -8.14 -10.54 -11.75
N LYS A 43 -6.83 -10.75 -11.53
CA LYS A 43 -6.34 -11.60 -10.43
C LYS A 43 -6.56 -10.91 -9.09
N VAL A 44 -7.03 -11.67 -8.10
CA VAL A 44 -7.22 -11.20 -6.71
C VAL A 44 -5.98 -10.54 -6.12
N LEU A 45 -4.80 -11.08 -6.43
CA LEU A 45 -3.51 -10.53 -6.01
C LEU A 45 -3.28 -9.11 -6.53
N GLU A 46 -3.61 -8.84 -7.79
CA GLU A 46 -3.44 -7.52 -8.39
C GLU A 46 -4.39 -6.50 -7.77
N LEU A 47 -5.63 -6.91 -7.44
CA LEU A 47 -6.55 -6.05 -6.70
C LEU A 47 -6.02 -5.74 -5.30
N ILE A 48 -5.47 -6.74 -4.61
CA ILE A 48 -4.90 -6.55 -3.26
C ILE A 48 -3.70 -5.58 -3.33
N ASP A 49 -2.81 -5.75 -4.31
CA ASP A 49 -1.69 -4.84 -4.54
C ASP A 49 -2.14 -3.40 -4.83
N ASP A 50 -3.21 -3.24 -5.61
CA ASP A 50 -3.79 -1.94 -5.93
C ASP A 50 -4.43 -1.29 -4.68
N CYS A 51 -5.18 -2.06 -3.89
CA CYS A 51 -5.74 -1.59 -2.63
C CYS A 51 -4.65 -1.19 -1.61
N ILE A 52 -3.55 -1.95 -1.54
CA ILE A 52 -2.40 -1.61 -0.69
C ILE A 52 -1.76 -0.31 -1.16
N SER A 53 -1.53 -0.18 -2.48
CA SER A 53 -0.96 1.03 -3.06
C SER A 53 -1.84 2.26 -2.79
N CYS A 54 -3.15 2.11 -2.93
CA CYS A 54 -4.13 3.14 -2.63
C CYS A 54 -4.13 3.50 -1.14
N GLY A 55 -4.05 2.52 -0.24
CA GLY A 55 -3.98 2.77 1.21
C GLY A 55 -2.72 3.52 1.62
N VAL A 56 -1.56 3.14 1.07
CA VAL A 56 -0.30 3.87 1.29
C VAL A 56 -0.38 5.29 0.73
N ASP A 57 -0.97 5.48 -0.45
CA ASP A 57 -1.19 6.81 -1.03
C ASP A 57 -2.08 7.67 -0.14
N GLN A 58 -3.16 7.11 0.40
CA GLN A 58 -4.03 7.83 1.34
C GLN A 58 -3.30 8.21 2.63
N LEU A 59 -2.42 7.33 3.15
CA LEU A 59 -1.62 7.63 4.33
C LEU A 59 -0.58 8.72 4.06
N ILE A 60 0.06 8.72 2.90
CA ILE A 60 0.97 9.79 2.45
C ILE A 60 0.20 11.11 2.38
N ASP A 61 -0.98 11.12 1.75
CA ASP A 61 -1.80 12.33 1.59
C ASP A 61 -2.27 12.88 2.95
N ALA A 62 -2.75 12.01 3.83
CA ALA A 62 -3.19 12.36 5.18
C ALA A 62 -2.07 12.96 6.05
N ASN A 63 -0.81 12.62 5.78
CA ASN A 63 0.35 13.17 6.50
C ASN A 63 0.96 14.41 5.82
N GLY A 64 0.27 15.02 4.84
CA GLY A 64 0.70 16.26 4.20
C GLY A 64 1.49 16.07 2.89
N GLY A 65 1.46 14.86 2.32
CA GLY A 65 2.05 14.56 1.02
C GLY A 65 3.48 14.01 1.09
N PRO A 66 4.23 14.07 -0.04
CA PRO A 66 5.52 13.42 -0.12
C PRO A 66 6.56 14.13 0.74
N VAL A 67 7.14 13.37 1.67
CA VAL A 67 8.22 13.82 2.55
C VAL A 67 9.58 13.75 1.85
N TRP A 68 10.45 14.72 2.16
CA TRP A 68 11.77 14.87 1.53
C TRP A 68 12.92 14.75 2.52
N THR A 69 12.61 14.64 3.82
CA THR A 69 13.59 14.48 4.89
C THR A 69 13.53 13.09 5.48
N GLU A 70 14.64 12.66 6.05
CA GLU A 70 14.74 11.38 6.76
C GLU A 70 13.79 11.33 7.96
N GLU A 71 13.67 12.42 8.74
CA GLU A 71 12.77 12.44 9.90
C GLU A 71 11.30 12.33 9.47
N GLY A 72 10.94 12.99 8.36
CA GLY A 72 9.61 12.88 7.78
C GLY A 72 9.29 11.48 7.27
N PHE A 73 10.28 10.79 6.70
CA PHE A 73 10.14 9.40 6.30
C PHE A 73 9.97 8.47 7.50
N ALA A 74 10.79 8.62 8.54
CA ALA A 74 10.70 7.80 9.76
C ALA A 74 9.35 7.98 10.45
N ALA A 75 8.87 9.22 10.59
CA ALA A 75 7.57 9.51 11.18
C ALA A 75 6.39 8.96 10.36
N LEU A 76 6.53 8.90 9.03
CA LEU A 76 5.54 8.30 8.15
C LEU A 76 5.60 6.78 8.26
N HIS A 77 6.79 6.19 8.24
CA HIS A 77 7.03 4.75 8.37
C HIS A 77 6.49 4.18 9.68
N GLU A 78 6.63 4.89 10.80
CA GLU A 78 6.06 4.45 12.09
C GLU A 78 4.52 4.43 12.09
N LYS A 79 3.87 5.19 11.21
CA LYS A 79 2.42 5.28 11.09
C LYS A 79 1.81 4.33 10.07
N VAL A 80 2.60 3.72 9.19
CA VAL A 80 2.15 2.75 8.17
C VAL A 80 2.35 1.34 8.69
#